data_AF-A0A1K1NQK5-F1
#
_entry.id   AF-A0A1K1NQK5-F1
#
_cell.length_a   1.000
_cell.length_b   1.000
_cell.length_c   1.000
_cell.angle_alpha   90.00
_cell.angle_beta   90.00
_cell.angle_gamma   90.00
#
_symmetry.space_group_name_H-M   'P 1'
#
loop_
_entity.id
_entity.type
_entity.pdbx_description
1 polymer ?
#
loop_
_entity_poly.entity_id
_entity_poly.type
_entity_poly.pdbx_seq_one_letter_code
_entity_poly.pdbx_strand_id
1 'polypeptide(L)'
;MTIAIYIAVMAGVTYLIRMIPFTFFRKKIKSRFFRSFLYYIPYAVLSAMTIPAIFYTTHNMWTAVAGTAVALILAFLEMPLIVVALAASAAAFIAGLFF
;
A
#
# COMPACT_ATOMS: atom_id res chain seq x y z
N MET A 1 -23.16 -25.64 -4.52
CA MET A 1 -22.55 -25.62 -5.88
C MET A 1 -22.10 -24.23 -6.34
N THR A 2 -22.75 -23.14 -5.93
CA THR A 2 -22.43 -21.78 -6.43
C THR A 2 -21.07 -21.23 -5.96
N ILE A 3 -20.64 -21.52 -4.73
CA ILE A 3 -19.38 -21.00 -4.16
C ILE A 3 -18.15 -21.56 -4.89
N ALA A 4 -18.16 -22.84 -5.27
CA ALA A 4 -17.04 -23.47 -5.98
C ALA A 4 -16.82 -22.85 -7.37
N ILE A 5 -17.90 -22.48 -8.06
CA ILE A 5 -17.83 -21.79 -9.37
C ILE A 5 -17.25 -20.38 -9.20
N TYR A 6 -17.67 -19.63 -8.18
CA TYR A 6 -17.09 -18.31 -7.89
C TYR A 6 -15.60 -18.38 -7.56
N ILE A 7 -15.17 -19.39 -6.79
CA ILE A 7 -13.74 -19.59 -6.48
C ILE A 7 -12.96 -19.92 -7.76
N ALA A 8 -13.49 -20.80 -8.62
CA ALA A 8 -12.83 -21.17 -9.87
C ALA A 8 -12.71 -19.97 -10.84
N VAL A 9 -13.76 -19.15 -10.96
CA VAL A 9 -13.74 -17.93 -11.78
C VAL A 9 -12.78 -16.90 -11.21
N MET A 10 -12.80 -16.66 -9.89
CA MET A 10 -11.89 -15.73 -9.23
C MET A 10 -10.43 -16.17 -9.40
N ALA A 11 -10.14 -17.47 -9.21
CA ALA A 11 -8.82 -18.04 -9.44
C ALA A 11 -8.37 -17.85 -10.90
N GLY A 12 -9.23 -18.18 -11.87
CA GLY A 12 -8.95 -18.02 -13.30
C GLY A 12 -8.62 -16.57 -13.67
N VAL A 13 -9.47 -15.62 -13.27
CA VAL A 13 -9.29 -14.19 -13.57
C VAL A 13 -8.03 -13.63 -12.89
N THR A 14 -7.80 -13.95 -11.61
CA THR A 14 -6.64 -13.45 -10.87
C THR A 14 -5.33 -14.01 -11.43
N TYR A 15 -5.33 -15.27 -11.85
CA TYR A 15 -4.16 -15.91 -12.42
C TYR A 15 -3.85 -15.38 -13.83
N LEU A 16 -4.88 -15.17 -14.67
CA LEU A 16 -4.72 -14.55 -15.99
C LEU A 16 -4.14 -13.15 -15.87
N ILE A 17 -4.74 -12.27 -15.06
CA ILE A 17 -4.29 -10.88 -14.91
C ILE A 17 -2.86 -10.80 -14.36
N ARG A 18 -2.43 -11.75 -13.52
CA ARG A 18 -1.04 -11.83 -13.04
C ARG A 18 -0.09 -12.45 -14.07
N MET A 19 -0.50 -13.46 -14.84
CA MET A 19 0.38 -14.10 -15.84
C MET A 19 0.57 -13.29 -17.12
N ILE A 20 -0.43 -12.52 -17.54
CA ILE A 20 -0.38 -11.67 -18.74
C ILE A 20 0.79 -10.68 -18.69
N PRO A 21 0.98 -9.87 -17.63
CA PRO A 21 2.11 -8.94 -17.58
C PRO A 21 3.46 -9.67 -17.60
N PHE A 22 3.60 -10.82 -16.93
CA PHE A 22 4.85 -11.60 -16.96
C PHE A 22 5.14 -12.24 -18.32
N THR A 23 4.10 -12.63 -19.08
CA THR A 23 4.27 -13.32 -20.36
C THR A 23 4.42 -12.33 -21.53
N PHE A 24 3.77 -11.18 -21.47
CA PHE A 24 3.81 -10.16 -22.53
C PHE A 24 5.07 -9.28 -22.44
N PHE A 25 5.58 -9.00 -21.23
CA PHE A 25 6.81 -8.22 -21.04
C PHE A 25 8.12 -9.03 -21.18
N ARG A 26 8.12 -10.13 -21.95
CA ARG A 26 9.35 -10.91 -22.25
C ARG A 26 10.29 -10.28 -23.29
N LYS A 27 9.90 -9.19 -23.96
CA LYS A 27 10.82 -8.46 -24.86
C LYS A 27 11.64 -7.45 -24.06
N LYS A 28 12.98 -7.52 -24.17
CA LYS A 28 13.91 -6.51 -23.62
C LYS A 28 13.40 -5.12 -23.98
N ILE A 29 12.91 -4.38 -22.99
CA ILE A 29 12.46 -3.00 -23.15
C ILE A 29 13.71 -2.18 -23.51
N LYS A 30 13.90 -1.88 -24.81
CA LYS A 30 15.03 -1.10 -25.34
C LYS A 30 14.93 0.40 -25.00
N SER A 31 13.78 0.87 -24.49
CA SER A 31 13.55 2.27 -24.11
C SER A 31 13.65 2.48 -22.60
N ARG A 32 14.56 3.36 -22.18
CA ARG A 32 14.76 3.80 -20.79
C ARG A 32 13.45 4.31 -20.15
N PHE A 33 12.55 4.89 -20.95
CA PHE A 33 11.29 5.47 -20.50
C PHE A 33 10.33 4.43 -19.93
N PHE A 34 10.06 3.33 -20.66
CA PHE A 34 9.11 2.31 -20.19
C PHE A 34 9.63 1.53 -18.98
N ARG A 35 10.95 1.31 -18.88
CA ARG A 35 11.55 0.65 -17.72
C ARG A 35 11.49 1.53 -16.48
N SER A 36 11.81 2.83 -16.61
CA SER A 36 11.66 3.78 -15.52
C SER A 36 10.19 3.95 -15.14
N PHE A 37 9.29 4.10 -16.11
CA PHE A 37 7.86 4.26 -15.87
C PHE A 37 7.26 3.07 -15.12
N LEU A 38 7.49 1.82 -15.59
CA LEU A 38 6.96 0.63 -14.93
C LEU A 38 7.57 0.37 -13.55
N TYR A 39 8.79 0.85 -13.29
CA TYR A 39 9.41 0.78 -11.97
C TYR A 39 8.81 1.80 -10.99
N TYR A 40 8.48 3.01 -11.44
CA TYR A 40 7.92 4.06 -10.58
C TYR A 40 6.41 3.96 -10.37
N ILE A 41 5.65 3.34 -11.29
CA ILE A 41 4.20 3.16 -11.16
C ILE A 41 3.80 2.49 -9.83
N PRO A 42 4.34 1.33 -9.42
CA PRO A 42 3.90 0.68 -8.20
C PRO A 42 4.11 1.54 -6.95
N TYR A 43 5.24 2.25 -6.86
CA TYR A 43 5.52 3.13 -5.74
C TYR A 43 4.60 4.35 -5.71
N ALA A 44 4.33 4.95 -6.87
CA ALA A 44 3.41 6.08 -6.97
C ALA A 44 1.96 5.67 -6.66
N VAL A 45 1.55 4.47 -7.09
CA VAL A 45 0.22 3.93 -6.78
C VAL A 45 0.12 3.57 -5.29
N LEU A 46 1.15 2.94 -4.71
CA LEU A 46 1.17 2.59 -3.29
C LEU A 46 1.07 3.85 -2.41
N SER A 47 1.81 4.91 -2.73
CA SER A 47 1.74 6.18 -2.00
C SER A 47 0.39 6.88 -2.21
N ALA A 48 -0.15 6.89 -3.44
CA ALA A 48 -1.45 7.46 -3.74
C ALA A 48 -2.60 6.73 -3.02
N MET A 49 -2.45 5.43 -2.73
CA MET A 49 -3.44 4.67 -1.96
C MET A 49 -3.29 4.87 -0.45
N THR A 50 -2.06 4.97 0.06
CA THR A 50 -1.80 5.04 1.50
C THR A 50 -1.94 6.45 2.08
N ILE A 51 -1.41 7.48 1.41
CA ILE A 51 -1.46 8.88 1.90
C ILE A 51 -2.89 9.33 2.23
N PRO A 52 -3.89 9.25 1.33
CA PRO A 52 -5.24 9.66 1.66
C PRO A 52 -5.88 8.75 2.71
N ALA A 53 -5.65 7.43 2.63
CA ALA A 53 -6.24 6.49 3.57
C ALA A 53 -5.88 6.83 5.01
N ILE A 54 -4.62 7.19 5.30
CA ILE A 54 -4.17 7.49 6.66
C ILE A 54 -4.86 8.76 7.22
N PHE A 55 -5.14 9.76 6.38
CA PHE A 55 -5.84 10.97 6.82
C PHE A 55 -7.35 10.78 6.97
N TYR A 56 -7.97 9.93 6.15
CA TYR A 56 -9.42 9.69 6.19
C TYR A 56 -9.86 8.58 7.15
N THR A 57 -8.95 7.69 7.58
CA THR A 57 -9.28 6.61 8.53
C THR A 57 -9.65 7.11 9.92
N THR A 58 -9.28 8.34 10.28
CA THR A 58 -9.57 8.91 11.59
C THR A 58 -10.54 10.07 11.44
N HIS A 59 -11.62 10.08 12.23
CA HIS A 59 -12.64 11.15 12.20
C HIS A 59 -12.08 12.54 12.56
N ASN A 60 -10.87 12.60 13.13
CA ASN A 60 -10.19 13.83 13.49
C ASN A 60 -8.84 13.95 12.76
N MET A 61 -8.64 15.06 12.05
CA MET A 61 -7.43 15.30 11.25
C MET A 61 -6.17 15.41 12.14
N TRP A 62 -6.31 15.91 13.36
CA TRP A 62 -5.18 16.11 14.28
C TRP A 62 -4.54 14.80 14.75
N THR A 63 -5.35 13.77 14.94
CA THR A 63 -4.91 12.46 15.43
C THR A 63 -4.26 11.64 14.31
N ALA A 64 -4.76 11.79 13.07
CA ALA A 64 -4.11 11.26 11.87
C ALA A 64 -2.73 11.90 11.61
N VAL A 65 -2.62 13.23 11.79
CA VAL A 65 -1.33 13.94 11.66
C VAL A 65 -0.34 13.50 12.74
N ALA A 66 -0.79 13.30 13.99
CA ALA A 66 0.07 12.79 15.05
C ALA A 66 0.59 11.37 14.76
N GLY A 67 -0.29 10.45 14.33
CA GLY A 67 0.10 9.09 13.97
C GLY A 67 1.06 9.03 12.78
N THR A 68 0.84 9.84 11.75
CA THR A 68 1.75 9.94 10.58
C THR A 68 3.10 10.54 10.93
N ALA A 69 3.15 11.57 11.78
CA ALA A 69 4.41 12.15 12.23
C ALA A 69 5.26 11.13 12.99
N VAL A 70 4.65 10.37 13.91
CA VAL A 70 5.33 9.29 14.64
C VAL A 70 5.78 8.20 13.68
N ALA A 71 4.94 7.76 12.75
CA ALA A 71 5.30 6.76 11.75
C ALA A 71 6.50 7.20 10.89
N LEU A 72 6.52 8.45 10.44
CA LEU A 72 7.62 9.02 9.65
C LEU A 72 8.92 9.06 10.45
N ILE A 73 8.90 9.59 11.67
CA ILE A 73 10.10 9.69 12.54
C ILE A 73 10.69 8.29 12.77
N LEU A 74 9.86 7.31 13.11
CA LEU A 74 10.30 5.94 13.36
C LEU A 74 10.77 5.23 12.08
N ALA A 75 10.15 5.52 10.94
CA ALA A 75 10.59 5.00 9.64
C ALA A 75 11.95 5.58 9.21
N PHE A 76 12.23 6.85 9.51
CA PHE A 76 13.55 7.46 9.27
C PHE A 76 14.66 6.85 10.13
N LEU A 77 14.29 6.26 11.28
CA LEU A 77 15.22 5.54 12.17
C LEU A 77 15.47 4.09 11.72
N GLU A 78 15.06 3.71 10.50
CA GLU A 78 15.21 2.37 9.90
C GLU A 78 14.70 1.23 10.80
N MET A 79 13.69 1.51 11.64
CA MET A 79 13.16 0.52 12.57
C MET A 79 12.28 -0.54 11.89
N PRO A 80 12.16 -1.73 12.49
CA PRO A 80 11.35 -2.81 11.94
C PRO A 80 9.89 -2.39 11.77
N LEU A 81 9.29 -2.77 10.64
CA LEU A 81 7.93 -2.40 10.24
C LEU A 81 6.88 -2.63 11.34
N ILE A 82 7.03 -3.73 12.08
CA ILE A 82 6.13 -4.08 13.19
C ILE A 82 6.17 -3.01 14.29
N VAL A 83 7.35 -2.52 14.66
CA VAL A 83 7.52 -1.49 15.70
C VAL A 83 6.93 -0.16 15.22
N VAL A 84 7.18 0.21 13.96
CA VAL A 84 6.62 1.44 13.37
C VAL A 84 5.09 1.39 13.37
N ALA A 85 4.51 0.27 12.93
CA ALA A 85 3.05 0.10 12.88
C ALA A 85 2.42 0.15 14.27
N LEU A 86 3.02 -0.52 15.26
CA LEU A 86 2.50 -0.59 16.62
C LEU A 86 2.59 0.77 17.33
N ALA A 87 3.72 1.47 17.17
CA ALA A 87 3.91 2.80 17.74
C ALA A 87 3.03 3.87 17.07
N ALA A 88 2.87 3.84 15.73
CA ALA A 88 1.96 4.74 15.02
C ALA A 88 0.50 4.52 15.43
N SER A 89 0.09 3.25 15.58
CA SER A 89 -1.27 2.90 16.03
C SER A 89 -1.51 3.33 17.47
N ALA A 90 -0.53 3.11 18.37
CA ALA A 90 -0.60 3.58 19.75
C ALA A 90 -0.66 5.11 19.85
N ALA A 91 0.15 5.82 19.06
CA ALA A 91 0.13 7.28 19.01
C ALA A 91 -1.21 7.83 18.49
N ALA A 92 -1.77 7.24 17.43
CA ALA A 92 -3.08 7.60 16.91
C ALA A 92 -4.20 7.32 17.94
N PHE A 93 -4.11 6.20 18.66
CA PHE A 93 -5.06 5.84 19.72
C PHE A 93 -5.01 6.81 20.90
N ILE A 94 -3.81 7.15 21.40
CA ILE A 94 -3.64 8.13 22.49
C ILE A 94 -4.15 9.49 22.02
N ALA A 95 -3.78 9.94 20.82
CA ALA A 95 -4.23 11.22 20.29
C ALA A 95 -5.77 11.28 20.16
N GLY A 96 -6.42 10.20 19.71
CA GLY A 96 -7.88 10.09 19.64
C GLY A 96 -8.59 9.89 20.98
N LEU A 97 -7.85 9.69 22.06
CA LEU A 97 -8.41 9.64 23.42
C LEU A 97 -8.43 11.04 24.07
N PHE A 98 -7.58 11.95 23.57
CA PHE A 98 -7.51 13.35 24.01
C PHE A 98 -8.38 14.31 23.17
N PHE A 99 -8.86 13.88 21.99
CA PHE A 99 -9.67 14.68 21.06
C PHE A 99 -10.83 13.88 20.47
#